data_AF-A0A818DVP4-F1
#
_entry.id   AF-A0A818DVP4-F1
#
_cell.length_a   1.000
_cell.length_b   1.000
_cell.length_c   1.000
_cell.angle_alpha   90.00
_cell.angle_beta   90.00
_cell.angle_gamma   90.00
#
_symmetry.space_group_name_H-M   'P 1'
#
loop_
_entity.id
_entity.type
_entity.pdbx_description
1 polymer ?
#
loop_
_entity_poly.entity_id
_entity_poly.type
_entity_poly.pdbx_seq_one_letter_code
_entity_poly.pdbx_strand_id
1 'polypeptide(L)'
;MISFDVVSLFTNVPPTFTIDYILDQLYPVCSTNCLQLSKSKQCVDCKRRIDFQTLLEIATSKTHFSFNNKRYVQHDGVAMGAPLAPIIADIFMAYLETTLMDELISLGVCEWHRYVDD
;
A
#
# COMPACT_ATOMS: atom_id res chain seq x y z
N MET A 1 11.46 25.54 -10.92
CA MET A 1 11.30 24.08 -11.01
C MET A 1 12.27 23.46 -10.01
N ILE A 2 11.76 22.58 -9.15
CA ILE A 2 12.52 21.80 -8.17
C ILE A 2 12.19 20.35 -8.48
N SER A 3 13.17 19.46 -8.36
CA SER A 3 12.99 18.02 -8.54
C SER A 3 13.44 17.33 -7.25
N PHE A 4 12.67 16.33 -6.85
CA PHE A 4 12.92 15.48 -5.71
C PHE A 4 13.08 14.06 -6.21
N ASP A 5 13.81 13.24 -5.45
CA ASP A 5 14.00 11.82 -5.72
C ASP A 5 13.70 11.05 -4.44
N VAL A 6 12.76 10.13 -4.49
CA VAL A 6 12.37 9.33 -3.32
C VAL A 6 13.42 8.26 -3.07
N VAL A 7 14.17 8.43 -1.99
CA VAL A 7 15.21 7.47 -1.60
C VAL A 7 14.60 6.08 -1.37
N SER A 8 15.01 5.13 -2.20
CA SER A 8 14.70 3.69 -2.06
C SER A 8 13.19 3.41 -1.90
N LEU A 9 12.38 4.00 -2.78
CA LEU A 9 10.90 3.92 -2.77
C LEU A 9 10.38 2.53 -2.34
N PHE A 10 10.71 1.47 -3.10
CA PHE A 10 10.14 0.14 -2.86
C PHE A 10 10.47 -0.44 -1.49
N THR A 11 11.67 -0.24 -0.96
CA THR A 11 12.06 -0.78 0.35
C THR A 11 11.53 0.04 1.52
N ASN A 12 11.07 1.27 1.26
CA ASN A 12 10.56 2.21 2.27
C ASN A 12 9.03 2.31 2.30
N VAL A 13 8.32 1.70 1.35
CA VAL A 13 6.85 1.65 1.35
C VAL A 13 6.36 0.69 2.44
N PRO A 14 5.57 1.14 3.42
CA PRO A 14 5.08 0.28 4.51
C PRO A 14 3.91 -0.60 4.04
N PRO A 15 4.11 -1.91 3.79
CA PRO A 15 3.12 -2.74 3.10
C PRO A 15 1.83 -2.90 3.90
N THR A 16 1.91 -3.08 5.22
CA THR A 16 0.71 -3.22 6.08
C THR A 16 -0.17 -1.98 6.01
N PHE A 17 0.43 -0.79 6.17
CA PHE A 17 -0.29 0.47 6.09
C PHE A 17 -0.94 0.65 4.71
N THR A 18 -0.20 0.39 3.64
CA THR A 18 -0.74 0.57 2.28
C THR A 18 -1.86 -0.41 1.98
N ILE A 19 -1.79 -1.66 2.46
CA ILE A 19 -2.88 -2.64 2.32
C ILE A 19 -4.13 -2.16 3.05
N ASP A 20 -3.99 -1.69 4.30
CA ASP A 20 -5.12 -1.18 5.07
C ASP A 20 -5.75 0.03 4.37
N TYR A 21 -4.93 0.96 3.88
CA TYR A 21 -5.40 2.10 3.09
C TYR A 21 -6.17 1.66 1.83
N ILE A 22 -5.65 0.69 1.07
CA ILE A 22 -6.34 0.13 -0.11
C ILE A 22 -7.71 -0.43 0.27
N LEU A 23 -7.78 -1.18 1.36
CA LEU A 23 -9.03 -1.79 1.81
C LEU A 23 -10.05 -0.76 2.24
N ASP A 24 -9.62 0.31 2.88
CA ASP A 24 -10.48 1.40 3.35
C ASP A 24 -11.00 2.25 2.18
N GLN A 25 -10.25 2.38 1.09
CA GLN A 25 -10.72 3.02 -0.15
C GLN A 25 -11.71 2.14 -0.94
N LEU A 26 -11.51 0.82 -0.96
CA LEU A 26 -12.30 -0.10 -1.80
C LEU A 26 -13.59 -0.58 -1.15
N TYR A 27 -13.62 -0.73 0.17
CA TYR A 27 -14.75 -1.32 0.88
C TYR A 27 -15.41 -0.30 1.81
N PRO A 28 -16.74 -0.15 1.78
CA PRO A 28 -17.43 0.78 2.66
C PRO A 28 -17.30 0.34 4.12
N VAL A 29 -17.24 1.33 5.01
CA VAL A 29 -17.28 1.09 6.45
C VAL A 29 -18.61 0.44 6.81
N CYS A 30 -18.54 -0.79 7.30
CA CYS A 30 -19.74 -1.48 7.76
C CYS A 30 -20.26 -0.81 9.04
N SER A 31 -21.54 -0.42 9.05
CA SER A 31 -22.17 0.29 10.17
C SER A 31 -22.32 -0.55 11.45
N THR A 32 -22.00 -1.84 11.40
CA THR A 32 -22.02 -2.77 12.53
C THR A 32 -20.62 -3.35 12.76
N ASN A 33 -20.34 -3.89 13.96
CA ASN A 33 -19.09 -4.59 14.30
C ASN A 33 -18.90 -5.92 13.52
N CYS A 34 -19.33 -5.96 12.26
CA CYS A 34 -19.39 -7.11 11.39
C CYS A 34 -18.01 -7.74 11.17
N LEU A 35 -16.96 -6.94 11.04
CA LEU A 35 -15.57 -7.41 10.93
C LEU A 35 -15.12 -8.26 12.13
N GLN A 36 -15.69 -8.03 13.32
CA GLN A 36 -15.37 -8.78 14.54
C GLN A 36 -16.22 -10.05 14.70
N LEU A 37 -17.24 -10.25 13.84
CA LEU A 37 -18.08 -11.45 13.87
C LEU A 37 -17.36 -12.64 13.22
N SER A 38 -17.82 -13.86 13.54
CA SER A 38 -17.37 -15.08 12.84
C SER A 38 -17.66 -14.98 11.35
N LYS A 39 -16.81 -15.60 10.50
CA LYS A 39 -17.00 -15.62 9.03
C LYS A 39 -18.44 -16.01 8.62
N SER A 40 -19.10 -16.91 9.33
CA SER A 40 -20.50 -17.30 9.05
C SER A 40 -21.52 -16.15 9.18
N LYS A 41 -21.27 -15.18 10.07
CA LYS A 41 -22.16 -14.07 10.41
C LYS A 41 -21.75 -12.73 9.76
N GLN A 42 -20.63 -12.71 9.05
CA GLN A 42 -20.17 -11.55 8.31
C GLN A 42 -21.02 -11.29 7.05
N CYS A 43 -21.26 -10.02 6.76
CA CYS A 43 -21.84 -9.58 5.49
C CYS A 43 -20.88 -9.89 4.33
N VAL A 44 -21.40 -9.79 3.10
CA VAL A 44 -20.62 -10.12 1.89
C VAL A 44 -19.42 -9.19 1.75
N ASP A 45 -19.57 -7.89 2.02
CA ASP A 45 -18.48 -6.93 1.85
C ASP A 45 -17.35 -7.14 2.87
N CYS A 46 -17.66 -7.40 4.14
CA CYS A 46 -16.63 -7.71 5.14
C CYS A 46 -15.86 -9.00 4.81
N LYS A 47 -16.54 -10.03 4.29
CA LYS A 47 -15.88 -11.25 3.81
C LYS A 47 -14.92 -10.94 2.67
N ARG A 48 -15.38 -10.20 1.65
CA ARG A 48 -14.56 -9.82 0.51
C ARG A 48 -13.37 -8.95 0.93
N ARG A 49 -13.55 -8.02 1.88
CA ARG A 49 -12.46 -7.20 2.45
C ARG A 49 -11.39 -8.09 3.08
N ILE A 50 -11.77 -9.04 3.94
CA ILE A 50 -10.82 -9.95 4.61
C ILE A 50 -10.13 -10.88 3.61
N ASP A 51 -10.86 -11.45 2.66
CA ASP A 51 -10.28 -12.35 1.67
C ASP A 51 -9.32 -11.58 0.76
N PHE A 52 -9.65 -10.35 0.35
CA PHE A 52 -8.77 -9.50 -0.45
C PHE A 52 -7.54 -9.04 0.34
N GLN A 53 -7.70 -8.65 1.61
CA GLN A 53 -6.59 -8.38 2.52
C GLN A 53 -5.61 -9.55 2.56
N THR A 54 -6.12 -10.76 2.75
CA THR A 54 -5.32 -11.99 2.80
C THR A 54 -4.55 -12.20 1.49
N LEU A 55 -5.19 -11.97 0.34
CA LEU A 55 -4.55 -12.09 -0.97
C LEU A 55 -3.43 -11.06 -1.16
N LEU A 56 -3.66 -9.82 -0.77
CA LEU A 56 -2.65 -8.76 -0.83
C LEU A 56 -1.45 -9.09 0.07
N GLU A 57 -1.69 -9.45 1.33
CA GLU A 57 -0.63 -9.83 2.29
C GLU A 57 0.21 -11.02 1.79
N ILE A 58 -0.42 -12.01 1.15
CA ILE A 58 0.31 -13.14 0.55
C ILE A 58 1.18 -12.66 -0.62
N ALA A 59 0.65 -11.76 -1.44
CA ALA A 59 1.34 -11.29 -2.63
C ALA A 59 2.46 -10.27 -2.34
N THR A 60 2.42 -9.56 -1.21
CA THR A 60 3.36 -8.48 -0.87
C THR A 60 4.27 -8.78 0.34
N SER A 61 3.76 -9.44 1.39
CA SER A 61 4.44 -9.52 2.70
C SER A 61 5.20 -10.84 2.93
N LYS A 62 5.19 -11.76 1.96
CA LYS A 62 5.86 -13.08 2.05
C LYS A 62 6.78 -13.33 0.86
N THR A 63 7.42 -12.27 0.35
CA THR A 63 8.38 -12.47 -0.73
C THR A 63 9.63 -13.16 -0.19
N HIS A 64 9.80 -14.41 -0.62
CA HIS A 64 10.96 -15.22 -0.32
C HIS A 64 11.98 -15.07 -1.44
N PHE A 65 13.23 -14.84 -1.09
CA PHE A 65 14.33 -14.84 -2.05
C PHE A 65 15.49 -15.70 -1.56
N SER A 66 16.32 -16.14 -2.51
CA SER A 66 17.50 -16.96 -2.23
C SER A 66 18.76 -16.21 -2.59
N PHE A 67 19.74 -16.22 -1.70
CA PHE A 67 21.06 -15.67 -1.95
C PHE A 67 22.12 -16.54 -1.27
N ASN A 68 23.18 -16.93 -1.98
CA ASN A 68 24.23 -17.83 -1.48
C ASN A 68 23.70 -19.10 -0.82
N ASN A 69 22.76 -19.79 -1.49
CA ASN A 69 22.11 -21.01 -1.00
C ASN A 69 21.38 -20.86 0.36
N LYS A 70 21.06 -19.63 0.76
CA LYS A 70 20.26 -19.32 1.95
C LYS A 70 18.96 -18.64 1.54
N ARG A 71 17.88 -19.00 2.24
CA ARG A 71 16.55 -18.41 2.04
C ARG A 71 16.36 -17.24 3.00
N TYR A 72 15.79 -16.16 2.47
CA TYR A 72 15.48 -14.95 3.22
C TYR A 72 14.01 -14.59 3.01
N VAL A 73 13.48 -13.82 3.95
CA VAL A 73 12.14 -13.22 3.87
C VAL A 73 12.33 -11.72 3.93
N GLN A 74 11.71 -11.00 3.01
CA GLN A 74 11.62 -9.55 3.14
C GLN A 74 10.56 -9.21 4.19
N HIS A 75 10.97 -8.51 5.25
CA HIS A 75 10.08 -8.16 6.36
C HIS A 75 9.38 -6.82 6.17
N ASP A 76 10.01 -5.90 5.45
CA ASP A 76 9.52 -4.54 5.25
C ASP A 76 9.82 -4.07 3.82
N GLY A 77 9.06 -3.08 3.36
CA GLY A 77 9.02 -2.70 1.96
C GLY A 77 8.27 -3.70 1.10
N VAL A 78 8.20 -3.39 -0.19
CA VAL A 78 7.78 -4.30 -1.24
C VAL A 78 9.00 -4.80 -2.03
N ALA A 79 8.96 -6.05 -2.46
CA ALA A 79 10.06 -6.65 -3.20
C ALA A 79 10.16 -6.06 -4.61
N MET A 80 11.31 -5.44 -4.92
CA MET A 80 11.60 -4.99 -6.28
C MET A 80 11.53 -6.18 -7.25
N GLY A 81 10.81 -6.00 -8.36
CA GLY A 81 10.54 -7.07 -9.32
C GLY A 81 9.31 -7.93 -9.02
N ALA A 82 8.66 -7.78 -7.85
CA ALA A 82 7.35 -8.36 -7.64
C ALA A 82 6.30 -7.66 -8.53
N PRO A 83 5.38 -8.40 -9.17
CA PRO A 83 4.39 -7.81 -10.07
C PRO A 83 3.51 -6.72 -9.44
N LEU A 84 3.27 -6.81 -8.13
CA LEU A 84 2.46 -5.82 -7.39
C LEU A 84 3.29 -4.68 -6.76
N ALA A 85 4.62 -4.76 -6.74
CA ALA A 85 5.43 -3.72 -6.09
C ALA A 85 5.21 -2.32 -6.71
N PRO A 86 5.16 -2.14 -8.05
CA PRO A 86 4.90 -0.84 -8.66
C PRO A 86 3.58 -0.21 -8.22
N ILE A 87 2.49 -0.99 -8.23
CA ILE A 87 1.17 -0.45 -7.90
C ILE A 87 1.02 -0.16 -6.40
N ILE A 88 1.60 -0.98 -5.52
CA ILE A 88 1.59 -0.74 -4.08
C ILE A 88 2.39 0.53 -3.74
N ALA A 89 3.56 0.70 -4.36
CA ALA A 89 4.36 1.91 -4.18
C ALA A 89 3.64 3.16 -4.70
N ASP A 90 3.03 3.08 -5.88
CA ASP A 90 2.29 4.19 -6.47
C ASP A 90 1.08 4.62 -5.61
N ILE A 91 0.33 3.66 -5.06
CA ILE A 91 -0.79 3.95 -4.15
C ILE A 91 -0.30 4.63 -2.87
N PHE A 92 0.83 4.20 -2.32
CA PHE A 92 1.40 4.86 -1.14
C PHE A 92 1.86 6.29 -1.44
N MET A 93 2.47 6.52 -2.61
CA MET A 93 2.82 7.86 -3.06
C MET A 93 1.59 8.75 -3.26
N ALA A 94 0.53 8.22 -3.88
CA ALA A 94 -0.73 8.93 -4.05
C ALA A 94 -1.37 9.31 -2.70
N TYR A 95 -1.26 8.44 -1.69
CA TYR A 95 -1.68 8.77 -0.32
C TYR A 95 -0.89 9.96 0.25
N LEU A 96 0.44 9.97 0.11
CA LEU A 96 1.28 11.09 0.58
C LEU A 96 0.93 12.38 -0.15
N GLU A 97 0.81 12.32 -1.48
CA GLU A 97 0.43 13.47 -2.31
C GLU A 97 -0.92 14.03 -1.87
N THR A 98 -1.93 13.18 -1.70
CA THR A 98 -3.27 13.61 -1.27
C THR A 98 -3.24 14.26 0.12
N THR A 99 -2.40 13.77 1.02
CA THR A 99 -2.28 14.29 2.39
C THR A 99 -1.54 15.64 2.44
N LEU A 100 -0.57 15.84 1.55
CA LEU A 100 0.31 17.01 1.53
C LEU A 100 -0.13 18.09 0.54
N MET A 101 -1.03 17.79 -0.41
CA MET A 101 -1.36 18.69 -1.53
C MET A 101 -1.86 20.06 -1.05
N ASP A 102 -2.73 20.10 -0.04
CA ASP A 102 -3.27 21.34 0.49
C ASP A 102 -2.17 22.24 1.08
N GLU A 103 -1.19 21.64 1.77
CA GLU A 103 -0.03 22.35 2.31
C GLU A 103 0.88 22.86 1.19
N LEU A 104 1.17 22.01 0.19
CA LEU A 104 1.97 22.39 -0.98
C LEU A 104 1.35 23.57 -1.74
N ILE A 105 0.03 23.53 -1.97
CA ILE A 105 -0.71 24.63 -2.60
C ILE A 105 -0.59 25.90 -1.73
N SER A 106 -0.73 25.79 -0.41
CA SER A 106 -0.59 26.93 0.51
C SER A 106 0.81 27.56 0.49
N LEU A 107 1.84 26.77 0.21
CA LEU A 107 3.23 27.20 0.03
C LEU A 107 3.51 27.77 -1.37
N GLY A 108 2.51 27.79 -2.27
CA GLY A 108 2.61 28.37 -3.60
C GLY A 108 3.05 27.40 -4.70
N VAL A 109 2.96 26.08 -4.48
CA VAL A 109 3.17 25.09 -5.54
C VAL A 109 2.00 25.11 -6.51
N CYS A 110 2.25 25.50 -7.76
CA CYS A 110 1.22 25.60 -8.82
C CYS A 110 1.07 24.32 -9.66
N GLU A 111 2.16 23.57 -9.84
CA GLU A 111 2.23 22.37 -10.68
C GLU A 111 2.97 21.26 -9.93
N TRP A 112 2.44 20.04 -9.99
CA TRP A 112 3.01 18.83 -9.41
C TRP A 112 2.95 17.69 -10.42
N HIS A 113 4.09 17.07 -10.67
CA HIS A 113 4.22 15.93 -11.58
C HIS A 113 5.06 14.88 -10.88
N ARG A 114 4.64 13.61 -11.00
CA ARG A 114 5.39 12.47 -10.48
C ARG A 114 5.55 11.41 -11.55
N TYR A 115 6.75 10.85 -11.68
CA TYR A 115 7.04 9.66 -12.44
C TYR A 115 7.69 8.62 -11.53
N VAL A 116 6.87 7.68 -11.02
CA VAL A 116 7.31 6.66 -10.07
C VAL A 116 7.86 7.30 -8.78
N ASP A 117 9.18 7.44 -8.67
CA ASP A 117 9.95 7.99 -7.55
C ASP A 117 10.42 9.44 -7.77
N ASP A 118 10.34 9.97 -9.00
CA ASP A 118 10.66 11.37 -9.36
C ASP A 118 9.44 12.30 -9.28
#